data_AF-A0A957Z4P5-F1
#
_entry.id   AF-A0A957Z4P5-F1
#
_cell.length_a   1.000
_cell.length_b   1.000
_cell.length_c   1.000
_cell.angle_alpha   90.00
_cell.angle_beta   90.00
_cell.angle_gamma   90.00
#
_symmetry.space_group_name_H-M   'P 1'
#
loop_
_entity.id
_entity.type
_entity.pdbx_description
1 polymer ?
#
loop_
_entity_poly.entity_id
_entity_poly.type
_entity_poly.pdbx_seq_one_letter_code
_entity_poly.pdbx_strand_id
1 'polypeptide(L)'
;MPSQVPPGYTRGSIMFIAHATSTVHAARIYQHLWNEAGGYGARIVLIAQPGAEQSADQLAGLLRDWEVDSVRIIQLTDRHSAMEPSHAPLVEGATGLVLVGHDAPSFASMLGGTHLAQAIRKTNARSKTVCAVGGCGAMLCQHVPVTIPESGSRPRVAFLPGLGLINRLALWTASADAPPAAGDETVTAELFTAVATNPFLVAVAPAADTGLVVYADTTLEVFGVNHALLVDGATVTATNLYTAPDAPLVVDGAALYRLTPGYTFNFDTRLILPPTESDIPPAGELPSSAF
;
A
#
# COMPACT_ATOMS: atom_id res chain seq x y z
N MET A 1 -15.81 0.21 5.57
CA MET A 1 -15.72 1.68 5.43
C MET A 1 -14.62 2.21 6.36
N PRO A 2 -13.85 3.22 5.92
CA PRO A 2 -12.86 3.89 6.76
C PRO A 2 -13.44 4.46 8.04
N SER A 3 -12.66 4.47 9.12
CA SER A 3 -13.07 5.08 10.39
C SER A 3 -13.38 6.56 10.20
N GLN A 4 -14.43 7.05 10.85
CA GLN A 4 -14.77 8.47 10.82
C GLN A 4 -13.62 9.30 11.41
N VAL A 5 -13.28 10.39 10.73
CA VAL A 5 -12.27 11.34 11.18
C VAL A 5 -12.92 12.24 12.24
N PRO A 6 -12.39 12.29 13.48
CA PRO A 6 -12.94 13.17 14.51
C PRO A 6 -12.79 14.66 14.13
N PRO A 7 -13.65 15.55 14.66
CA PRO A 7 -13.50 16.99 14.44
C PRO A 7 -12.11 17.49 14.81
N GLY A 8 -11.52 18.34 13.96
CA GLY A 8 -10.19 18.92 14.17
C GLY A 8 -9.02 18.04 13.73
N TYR A 9 -9.28 16.83 13.20
CA TYR A 9 -8.27 15.96 12.62
C TYR A 9 -8.42 15.87 11.11
N THR A 10 -7.30 15.55 10.44
CA THR A 10 -7.27 15.03 9.06
C THR A 10 -6.87 13.56 9.10
N ARG A 11 -7.25 12.79 8.08
CA ARG A 11 -6.76 11.41 7.97
C ARG A 11 -5.24 11.44 7.72
N GLY A 12 -4.49 10.58 8.40
CA GLY A 12 -3.05 10.42 8.13
C GLY A 12 -2.79 9.71 6.80
N SER A 13 -1.60 9.86 6.26
CA SER A 13 -1.21 9.23 5.00
C SER A 13 -1.23 7.70 5.12
N ILE A 14 -1.61 7.04 4.02
CA ILE A 14 -1.65 5.58 3.89
C ILE A 14 -0.59 5.19 2.89
N MET A 15 0.46 4.51 3.34
CA MET A 15 1.63 4.20 2.52
C MET A 15 1.72 2.70 2.21
N PHE A 16 2.16 2.40 1.01
CA PHE A 16 2.42 1.05 0.54
C PHE A 16 3.82 1.02 -0.03
N ILE A 17 4.66 0.11 0.47
CA ILE A 17 6.03 -0.04 0.01
C ILE A 17 6.18 -1.45 -0.57
N ALA A 18 6.44 -1.51 -1.88
CA ALA A 18 6.74 -2.76 -2.56
C ALA A 18 8.10 -3.31 -2.11
N HIS A 19 8.39 -4.54 -2.54
CA HIS A 19 9.68 -5.17 -2.25
C HIS A 19 10.84 -4.34 -2.82
N ALA A 20 11.85 -4.08 -1.98
CA ALA A 20 13.06 -3.40 -2.38
C ALA A 20 14.12 -4.42 -2.83
N THR A 21 14.72 -4.20 -3.99
CA THR A 21 15.72 -5.08 -4.62
C THR A 21 17.15 -4.75 -4.21
N SER A 22 17.38 -3.54 -3.67
CA SER A 22 18.68 -3.08 -3.19
C SER A 22 18.56 -2.24 -1.92
N THR A 23 19.64 -2.18 -1.15
CA THR A 23 19.72 -1.35 0.07
C THR A 23 19.60 0.14 -0.24
N VAL A 24 20.13 0.60 -1.37
CA VAL A 24 20.05 2.01 -1.81
C VAL A 24 18.61 2.38 -2.16
N HIS A 25 17.90 1.52 -2.90
CA HIS A 25 16.49 1.75 -3.22
C HIS A 25 15.63 1.70 -1.96
N ALA A 26 15.86 0.73 -1.07
CA ALA A 26 15.18 0.63 0.20
C ALA A 26 15.32 1.92 1.03
N ALA A 27 16.55 2.45 1.16
CA ALA A 27 16.81 3.70 1.87
C ALA A 27 16.02 4.88 1.30
N ARG A 28 15.99 5.05 -0.03
CA ARG A 28 15.22 6.13 -0.68
C ARG A 28 13.73 6.03 -0.38
N ILE A 29 13.17 4.83 -0.44
CA ILE A 29 11.73 4.59 -0.23
C ILE A 29 11.39 4.77 1.25
N TYR A 30 12.19 4.23 2.17
CA TYR A 30 11.96 4.39 3.61
C TYR A 30 12.18 5.83 4.09
N GLN A 31 12.95 6.66 3.38
CA GLN A 31 13.05 8.09 3.68
C GLN A 31 11.70 8.80 3.55
N HIS A 32 10.86 8.41 2.57
CA HIS A 32 9.49 8.94 2.49
C HIS A 32 8.67 8.56 3.72
N LEU A 33 8.79 7.31 4.20
CA LEU A 33 8.14 6.89 5.44
C LEU A 33 8.63 7.72 6.63
N TRP A 34 9.94 7.97 6.73
CA TRP A 34 10.51 8.79 7.80
C TRP A 34 9.95 10.22 7.77
N ASN A 35 9.87 10.84 6.59
CA ASN A 35 9.29 12.18 6.42
C ASN A 35 7.82 12.21 6.84
N GLU A 36 7.01 11.28 6.31
CA GLU A 36 5.57 11.19 6.59
C GLU A 36 5.25 10.83 8.05
N ALA A 37 6.16 10.11 8.73
CA ALA A 37 6.00 9.75 10.14
C ALA A 37 6.41 10.88 11.12
N GLY A 38 6.97 12.00 10.63
CA GLY A 38 7.35 13.16 11.44
C GLY A 38 8.85 13.34 11.67
N GLY A 39 9.69 12.68 10.88
CA GLY A 39 11.14 12.83 10.88
C GLY A 39 11.79 12.47 12.22
N TYR A 40 12.65 13.37 12.75
CA TYR A 40 13.29 13.20 14.06
C TYR A 40 12.29 13.02 15.20
N GLY A 41 11.09 13.61 15.10
CA GLY A 41 10.02 13.44 16.09
C GLY A 41 9.20 12.17 15.92
N ALA A 42 9.58 11.27 15.00
CA ALA A 42 8.80 10.09 14.68
C ALA A 42 8.88 9.05 15.79
N ARG A 43 7.70 8.58 16.22
CA ARG A 43 7.50 7.46 17.13
C ARG A 43 6.87 6.33 16.33
N ILE A 44 7.68 5.38 15.92
CA ILE A 44 7.29 4.35 14.96
C ILE A 44 7.03 3.03 15.69
N VAL A 45 5.88 2.42 15.39
CA VAL A 45 5.56 1.06 15.82
C VAL A 45 5.53 0.16 14.60
N LEU A 46 6.43 -0.82 14.57
CA LEU A 46 6.44 -1.90 13.59
C LEU A 46 5.59 -3.05 14.11
N ILE A 47 4.66 -3.55 13.30
CA ILE A 47 3.82 -4.70 13.58
C ILE A 47 4.23 -5.79 12.59
N ALA A 48 4.94 -6.79 13.07
CA ALA A 48 5.53 -7.83 12.25
C ALA A 48 4.65 -9.09 12.25
N GLN A 49 4.38 -9.58 11.05
CA GLN A 49 3.78 -10.89 10.81
C GLN A 49 4.79 -12.00 11.17
N PRO A 50 4.34 -13.21 11.59
CA PRO A 50 5.23 -14.36 11.72
C PRO A 50 6.09 -14.56 10.47
N GLY A 51 7.39 -14.77 10.63
CA GLY A 51 8.34 -14.93 9.52
C GLY A 51 8.88 -13.61 8.93
N ALA A 52 8.40 -12.46 9.40
CA ALA A 52 8.89 -11.13 8.99
C ALA A 52 9.83 -10.48 10.02
N GLU A 53 10.28 -11.21 11.03
CA GLU A 53 11.06 -10.70 12.18
C GLU A 53 12.34 -10.02 11.71
N GLN A 54 13.09 -10.69 10.83
CA GLN A 54 14.35 -10.16 10.29
C GLN A 54 14.14 -8.86 9.51
N SER A 55 13.06 -8.77 8.72
CA SER A 55 12.75 -7.56 7.95
C SER A 55 12.37 -6.40 8.88
N ALA A 56 11.60 -6.69 9.93
CA ALA A 56 11.24 -5.71 10.94
C ALA A 56 12.46 -5.21 11.73
N ASP A 57 13.38 -6.11 12.11
CA ASP A 57 14.60 -5.74 12.82
C ASP A 57 15.54 -4.89 11.95
N GLN A 58 15.68 -5.23 10.67
CA GLN A 58 16.46 -4.43 9.71
C GLN A 58 15.88 -3.02 9.55
N LEU A 59 14.57 -2.91 9.34
CA LEU A 59 13.89 -1.62 9.24
C LEU A 59 14.00 -0.82 10.54
N ALA A 60 13.88 -1.48 11.70
CA ALA A 60 14.06 -0.83 12.99
C ALA A 60 15.48 -0.31 13.20
N GLY A 61 16.50 -1.07 12.77
CA GLY A 61 17.89 -0.62 12.79
C GLY A 61 18.07 0.64 11.96
N LEU A 62 17.62 0.63 10.71
CA LEU A 62 17.71 1.76 9.79
C LEU A 62 17.03 3.03 10.35
N LEU A 63 15.82 2.88 10.90
CA LEU A 63 15.07 4.01 11.46
C LEU A 63 15.77 4.59 12.71
N ARG A 64 16.42 3.75 13.53
CA ARG A 64 17.22 4.22 14.67
C ARG A 64 18.48 4.95 14.21
N ASP A 65 19.12 4.45 13.15
CA ASP A 65 20.30 5.11 12.55
C ASP A 65 19.94 6.48 11.96
N TRP A 66 18.68 6.68 11.56
CA TRP A 66 18.10 7.96 11.13
C TRP A 66 17.49 8.79 12.26
N GLU A 67 17.81 8.47 13.51
CA GLU A 67 17.51 9.28 14.69
C GLU A 67 16.03 9.63 14.89
N VAL A 68 15.13 8.67 14.64
CA VAL A 68 13.73 8.80 15.08
C VAL A 68 13.64 8.74 16.62
N ASP A 69 12.71 9.48 17.21
CA ASP A 69 12.49 9.55 18.67
C ASP A 69 12.32 8.17 19.33
N SER A 70 11.54 7.28 18.72
CA SER A 70 11.48 5.88 19.17
C SER A 70 11.01 4.90 18.12
N VAL A 71 11.53 3.66 18.20
CA VAL A 71 11.06 2.50 17.44
C VAL A 71 10.69 1.37 18.39
N ARG A 72 9.47 0.84 18.23
CA ARG A 72 8.98 -0.35 18.94
C ARG A 72 8.55 -1.41 17.93
N ILE A 73 8.76 -2.67 18.27
CA ILE A 73 8.36 -3.80 17.44
C ILE A 73 7.34 -4.64 18.22
N ILE A 74 6.19 -4.89 17.60
CA ILE A 74 5.17 -5.82 18.04
C ILE A 74 5.30 -7.04 17.12
N GLN A 75 5.80 -8.14 17.66
CA GLN A 75 5.89 -9.41 16.97
C GLN A 75 4.59 -10.18 17.18
N LEU A 76 3.85 -10.43 16.11
CA LEU A 76 2.65 -11.27 16.18
C LEU A 76 3.07 -12.72 15.94
N THR A 77 2.69 -13.61 16.85
CA THR A 77 2.88 -15.06 16.69
C THR A 77 1.63 -15.75 16.16
N ASP A 78 0.48 -15.29 16.63
CA ASP A 78 -0.83 -15.82 16.31
C ASP A 78 -1.92 -14.75 16.55
N ARG A 79 -3.17 -15.16 16.39
CA ARG A 79 -4.32 -14.30 16.67
C ARG A 79 -4.43 -13.90 18.15
N HIS A 80 -3.98 -14.74 19.09
CA HIS A 80 -4.06 -14.43 20.51
C HIS A 80 -3.12 -13.26 20.87
N SER A 81 -1.90 -13.26 20.32
CA SER A 81 -0.97 -12.14 20.42
C SER A 81 -1.57 -10.84 19.87
N ALA A 82 -2.28 -10.88 18.74
CA ALA A 82 -2.96 -9.69 18.20
C ALA A 82 -4.11 -9.14 19.08
N MET A 83 -4.60 -9.93 20.05
CA MET A 83 -5.63 -9.54 21.01
C MET A 83 -5.07 -9.00 22.32
N GLU A 84 -3.76 -9.00 22.50
CA GLU A 84 -3.09 -8.54 23.71
C GLU A 84 -3.40 -7.04 23.99
N PRO A 85 -4.05 -6.70 25.12
CA PRO A 85 -4.50 -5.33 25.40
C PRO A 85 -3.38 -4.29 25.44
N SER A 86 -2.15 -4.71 25.77
CA SER A 86 -1.00 -3.79 25.85
C SER A 86 -0.54 -3.23 24.49
N HIS A 87 -0.98 -3.81 23.37
CA HIS A 87 -0.62 -3.33 22.03
C HIS A 87 -1.34 -2.03 21.62
N ALA A 88 -2.61 -1.86 21.99
CA ALA A 88 -3.39 -0.71 21.55
C ALA A 88 -2.82 0.64 22.05
N PRO A 89 -2.41 0.81 23.33
CA PRO A 89 -1.79 2.05 23.78
C PRO A 89 -0.48 2.41 23.05
N LEU A 90 0.32 1.41 22.66
CA LEU A 90 1.54 1.63 21.88
C LEU A 90 1.21 2.23 20.51
N VAL A 91 0.21 1.65 19.84
CA VAL A 91 -0.27 2.08 18.53
C VAL A 91 -0.93 3.46 18.59
N GLU A 92 -1.67 3.77 19.65
CA GLU A 92 -2.29 5.09 19.83
C GLU A 92 -1.26 6.20 20.13
N GLY A 93 -0.13 5.86 20.74
CA GLY A 93 0.97 6.78 21.04
C GLY A 93 1.89 7.08 19.86
N ALA A 94 1.83 6.29 18.78
CA ALA A 94 2.71 6.40 17.63
C ALA A 94 2.39 7.60 16.73
N THR A 95 3.39 8.07 15.98
CA THR A 95 3.21 9.00 14.85
C THR A 95 3.13 8.27 13.52
N GLY A 96 3.80 7.12 13.42
CA GLY A 96 3.78 6.22 12.27
C GLY A 96 3.61 4.77 12.69
N LEU A 97 2.80 4.02 11.95
CA LEU A 97 2.63 2.58 12.09
C LEU A 97 3.13 1.90 10.83
N VAL A 98 3.86 0.80 10.97
CA VAL A 98 4.34 0.02 9.82
C VAL A 98 3.96 -1.44 10.01
N LEU A 99 3.17 -1.95 9.09
CA LEU A 99 2.84 -3.36 8.97
C LEU A 99 3.92 -4.01 8.11
N VAL A 100 4.60 -5.02 8.65
CA VAL A 100 5.68 -5.74 7.96
C VAL A 100 5.27 -7.19 7.82
N GLY A 101 5.13 -7.68 6.59
CA GLY A 101 4.61 -9.02 6.34
C GLY A 101 4.69 -9.42 4.88
N HIS A 102 4.49 -10.72 4.65
CA HIS A 102 4.69 -11.35 3.35
C HIS A 102 3.38 -11.64 2.61
N ASP A 103 2.24 -11.74 3.31
CA ASP A 103 0.95 -11.99 2.67
C ASP A 103 -0.21 -11.32 3.42
N ALA A 104 -1.09 -10.64 2.69
CA ALA A 104 -2.24 -9.99 3.27
C ALA A 104 -3.32 -10.96 3.83
N PRO A 105 -3.64 -12.12 3.20
CA PRO A 105 -4.70 -13.02 3.70
C PRO A 105 -4.43 -13.62 5.09
N SER A 106 -3.23 -14.15 5.35
CA SER A 106 -2.83 -14.67 6.66
C SER A 106 -2.86 -13.56 7.70
N PHE A 107 -2.34 -12.39 7.34
CA PHE A 107 -2.34 -11.24 8.23
C PHE A 107 -3.75 -10.72 8.56
N ALA A 108 -4.67 -10.79 7.58
CA ALA A 108 -6.08 -10.49 7.79
C ALA A 108 -6.73 -11.45 8.79
N SER A 109 -6.40 -12.75 8.74
CA SER A 109 -6.92 -13.75 9.67
C SER A 109 -6.48 -13.51 11.13
N MET A 110 -5.28 -12.95 11.33
CA MET A 110 -4.74 -12.63 12.66
C MET A 110 -5.29 -11.30 13.19
N LEU A 111 -5.25 -10.24 12.40
CA LEU A 111 -5.65 -8.89 12.83
C LEU A 111 -7.15 -8.65 12.79
N GLY A 112 -7.88 -9.31 11.89
CA GLY A 112 -9.30 -9.04 11.63
C GLY A 112 -10.15 -9.10 12.89
N GLY A 113 -10.85 -8.03 13.22
CA GLY A 113 -11.74 -7.95 14.39
C GLY A 113 -11.05 -7.80 15.75
N THR A 114 -9.72 -7.69 15.81
CA THR A 114 -8.98 -7.48 17.06
C THR A 114 -9.02 -6.01 17.52
N HIS A 115 -8.71 -5.77 18.80
CA HIS A 115 -8.51 -4.41 19.33
C HIS A 115 -7.33 -3.71 18.65
N LEU A 116 -6.29 -4.45 18.26
CA LEU A 116 -5.15 -3.92 17.51
C LEU A 116 -5.60 -3.35 16.15
N ALA A 117 -6.40 -4.09 15.38
CA ALA A 117 -6.95 -3.60 14.11
C ALA A 117 -7.82 -2.34 14.29
N GLN A 118 -8.63 -2.28 15.36
CA GLN A 118 -9.41 -1.09 15.69
C GLN A 118 -8.52 0.11 16.03
N ALA A 119 -7.46 -0.11 16.83
CA ALA A 119 -6.48 0.90 17.18
C ALA A 119 -5.78 1.46 15.94
N ILE A 120 -5.30 0.61 15.03
CA ILE A 120 -4.68 1.04 13.76
C ILE A 120 -5.61 1.97 12.97
N ARG A 121 -6.88 1.57 12.80
CA ARG A 121 -7.88 2.37 12.06
C ARG A 121 -8.17 3.71 12.74
N LYS A 122 -8.23 3.74 14.06
CA LYS A 122 -8.47 4.94 14.87
C LYS A 122 -7.27 5.90 14.82
N THR A 123 -6.07 5.36 14.88
CA THR A 123 -4.81 6.09 14.78
C THR A 123 -4.68 6.77 13.42
N ASN A 124 -4.98 6.07 12.32
CA ASN A 124 -5.02 6.72 10.99
C ASN A 124 -6.04 7.85 10.88
N ALA A 125 -7.24 7.66 11.46
CA ALA A 125 -8.27 8.71 11.51
C ALA A 125 -7.85 9.92 12.38
N ARG A 126 -6.78 9.82 13.17
CA ARG A 126 -6.21 10.88 14.03
C ARG A 126 -4.88 11.39 13.48
N SER A 127 -4.79 11.52 12.15
CA SER A 127 -3.66 12.14 11.44
C SER A 127 -2.34 11.37 11.52
N LYS A 128 -2.36 10.08 11.88
CA LYS A 128 -1.14 9.28 11.95
C LYS A 128 -0.93 8.45 10.70
N THR A 129 0.32 8.36 10.28
CA THR A 129 0.71 7.64 9.08
C THR A 129 0.62 6.14 9.31
N VAL A 130 0.05 5.42 8.35
CA VAL A 130 0.02 3.95 8.37
C VAL A 130 0.62 3.42 7.08
N CYS A 131 1.71 2.70 7.22
CA CYS A 131 2.46 2.10 6.14
C CYS A 131 2.33 0.58 6.20
N ALA A 132 2.43 -0.07 5.05
CA ALA A 132 2.65 -1.49 4.94
C ALA A 132 3.81 -1.77 3.98
N VAL A 133 4.66 -2.71 4.35
CA VAL A 133 5.88 -3.08 3.64
C VAL A 133 5.78 -4.54 3.21
N GLY A 134 6.06 -4.81 1.94
CA GLY A 134 6.02 -6.16 1.37
C GLY A 134 4.62 -6.62 0.97
N GLY A 135 4.41 -7.93 0.94
CA GLY A 135 3.17 -8.55 0.44
C GLY A 135 1.96 -8.40 1.36
N CYS A 136 2.12 -7.81 2.55
CA CYS A 136 1.00 -7.45 3.43
C CYS A 136 0.30 -6.13 3.04
N GLY A 137 0.82 -5.40 2.05
CA GLY A 137 0.33 -4.08 1.64
C GLY A 137 -1.19 -3.98 1.46
N ALA A 138 -1.77 -4.99 0.80
CA ALA A 138 -3.20 -5.01 0.50
C ALA A 138 -4.07 -4.97 1.77
N MET A 139 -3.55 -5.38 2.93
CA MET A 139 -4.28 -5.39 4.21
C MET A 139 -4.74 -4.00 4.66
N LEU A 140 -4.10 -2.90 4.22
CA LEU A 140 -4.58 -1.55 4.54
C LEU A 140 -5.88 -1.20 3.82
N CYS A 141 -6.15 -1.84 2.68
CA CYS A 141 -7.33 -1.62 1.87
C CYS A 141 -8.57 -2.24 2.53
N GLN A 142 -9.77 -1.83 2.10
CA GLN A 142 -11.01 -2.49 2.50
C GLN A 142 -11.19 -3.83 1.79
N HIS A 143 -10.75 -3.87 0.53
CA HIS A 143 -10.88 -5.01 -0.36
C HIS A 143 -9.48 -5.53 -0.68
N VAL A 144 -9.13 -6.69 -0.12
CA VAL A 144 -7.85 -7.37 -0.35
C VAL A 144 -8.05 -8.31 -1.53
N PRO A 145 -7.48 -8.02 -2.71
CA PRO A 145 -7.60 -8.92 -3.85
C PRO A 145 -6.79 -10.21 -3.60
N VAL A 146 -7.37 -11.35 -3.96
CA VAL A 146 -6.73 -12.67 -3.89
C VAL A 146 -7.03 -13.44 -5.17
N THR A 147 -5.99 -13.96 -5.82
CA THR A 147 -6.13 -14.89 -6.94
C THR A 147 -6.62 -16.24 -6.40
N ILE A 148 -7.71 -16.74 -6.94
CA ILE A 148 -8.18 -18.11 -6.70
C ILE A 148 -7.47 -19.01 -7.73
N PRO A 149 -6.64 -19.98 -7.29
CA PRO A 149 -6.06 -20.97 -8.19
C PRO A 149 -7.18 -21.80 -8.83
N GLU A 150 -7.30 -21.76 -10.15
CA GLU A 150 -8.20 -22.61 -10.93
C GLU A 150 -7.50 -23.10 -12.20
N SER A 151 -7.89 -24.28 -12.68
CA SER A 151 -7.42 -24.87 -13.94
C SER A 151 -8.02 -24.22 -15.21
N GLY A 152 -8.68 -23.06 -15.06
CA GLY A 152 -9.42 -22.36 -16.12
C GLY A 152 -8.54 -21.48 -17.01
N SER A 153 -9.16 -20.89 -18.04
CA SER A 153 -8.49 -20.09 -19.07
C SER A 153 -8.11 -18.65 -18.65
N ARG A 154 -8.48 -18.22 -17.43
CA ARG A 154 -8.21 -16.87 -16.90
C ARG A 154 -8.08 -16.86 -15.37
N PRO A 155 -7.35 -15.89 -14.79
CA PRO A 155 -7.30 -15.73 -13.33
C PRO A 155 -8.68 -15.37 -12.79
N ARG A 156 -9.02 -15.86 -11.59
CA ARG A 156 -10.19 -15.41 -10.82
C ARG A 156 -9.72 -14.60 -9.63
N VAL A 157 -10.35 -13.44 -9.41
CA VAL A 157 -10.06 -12.58 -8.26
C VAL A 157 -11.24 -12.57 -7.32
N ALA A 158 -11.01 -12.89 -6.06
CA ALA A 158 -11.92 -12.63 -4.96
C ALA A 158 -11.38 -11.51 -4.06
N PHE A 159 -12.27 -10.92 -3.25
CA PHE A 159 -11.91 -9.89 -2.30
C PHE A 159 -12.14 -10.36 -0.88
N LEU A 160 -11.06 -10.44 -0.10
CA LEU A 160 -11.12 -10.62 1.34
C LEU A 160 -11.28 -9.26 2.05
N PRO A 161 -11.83 -9.23 3.27
CA PRO A 161 -11.89 -7.99 4.05
C PRO A 161 -10.51 -7.60 4.58
N GLY A 162 -10.10 -6.35 4.37
CA GLY A 162 -8.92 -5.76 5.02
C GLY A 162 -9.26 -4.79 6.16
N LEU A 163 -8.29 -3.98 6.59
CA LEU A 163 -8.47 -2.96 7.65
C LEU A 163 -9.41 -1.82 7.23
N GLY A 164 -9.52 -1.58 5.91
CA GLY A 164 -10.41 -0.57 5.37
C GLY A 164 -9.98 0.85 5.70
N LEU A 165 -8.67 1.15 5.69
CA LEU A 165 -8.17 2.53 5.76
C LEU A 165 -8.54 3.31 4.50
N ILE A 166 -8.58 2.61 3.37
CA ILE A 166 -9.03 3.11 2.07
C ILE A 166 -9.98 2.10 1.42
N ASN A 167 -11.06 2.59 0.79
CA ASN A 167 -12.09 1.75 0.19
C ASN A 167 -12.12 1.79 -1.35
N ARG A 168 -11.51 2.80 -1.98
CA ARG A 168 -11.46 2.93 -3.45
C ARG A 168 -10.30 2.16 -4.11
N LEU A 169 -9.30 1.78 -3.32
CA LEU A 169 -8.08 1.13 -3.79
C LEU A 169 -8.15 -0.38 -3.57
N ALA A 170 -7.80 -1.16 -4.59
CA ALA A 170 -7.41 -2.56 -4.49
C ALA A 170 -5.92 -2.68 -4.81
N LEU A 171 -5.08 -2.78 -3.79
CA LEU A 171 -3.66 -2.96 -4.00
C LEU A 171 -3.38 -4.42 -4.38
N TRP A 172 -2.81 -4.62 -5.56
CA TRP A 172 -2.30 -5.90 -6.00
C TRP A 172 -0.86 -6.05 -5.53
N THR A 173 -0.64 -7.05 -4.69
CA THR A 173 0.70 -7.47 -4.25
C THR A 173 0.85 -8.94 -4.61
N ALA A 174 1.97 -9.32 -5.22
CA ALA A 174 2.26 -10.72 -5.44
C ALA A 174 2.20 -11.49 -4.11
N SER A 175 1.44 -12.58 -4.08
CA SER A 175 1.45 -13.53 -2.96
C SER A 175 2.82 -14.23 -2.89
N ALA A 176 3.21 -14.70 -1.70
CA ALA A 176 4.43 -15.50 -1.53
C ALA A 176 4.43 -16.77 -2.42
N ASP A 177 3.25 -17.29 -2.77
CA ASP A 177 3.07 -18.47 -3.62
C ASP A 177 2.97 -18.15 -5.12
N ALA A 178 3.01 -16.86 -5.51
CA ALA A 178 2.98 -16.48 -6.91
C ALA A 178 4.33 -16.81 -7.58
N PRO A 179 4.33 -17.32 -8.83
CA PRO A 179 5.57 -17.61 -9.54
C PRO A 179 6.45 -16.35 -9.62
N PRO A 180 7.78 -16.49 -9.49
CA PRO A 180 8.69 -15.35 -9.54
C PRO A 180 8.57 -14.65 -10.89
N ALA A 181 8.34 -13.34 -10.84
CA ALA A 181 8.17 -12.45 -11.99
C ALA A 181 6.96 -12.79 -12.89
N ALA A 182 5.75 -12.66 -12.34
CA ALA A 182 4.62 -12.25 -13.18
C ALA A 182 5.02 -10.94 -13.89
N GLY A 183 5.23 -10.99 -15.21
CA GLY A 183 5.53 -9.80 -16.00
C GLY A 183 4.37 -8.81 -15.96
N ASP A 184 4.61 -7.58 -16.43
CA ASP A 184 3.58 -6.53 -16.51
C ASP A 184 2.28 -7.04 -17.15
N GLU A 185 2.36 -7.98 -18.10
CA GLU A 185 1.20 -8.61 -18.75
C GLU A 185 0.32 -9.41 -17.80
N THR A 186 0.89 -10.32 -17.00
CA THR A 186 0.14 -11.14 -16.03
C THR A 186 -0.50 -10.25 -14.98
N VAL A 187 0.26 -9.29 -14.44
CA VAL A 187 -0.26 -8.32 -13.46
C VAL A 187 -1.39 -7.51 -14.05
N THR A 188 -1.25 -7.04 -15.29
CA THR A 188 -2.29 -6.27 -15.99
C THR A 188 -3.57 -7.10 -16.15
N ALA A 189 -3.48 -8.38 -16.50
CA ALA A 189 -4.63 -9.27 -16.59
C ALA A 189 -5.34 -9.47 -15.23
N GLU A 190 -4.58 -9.57 -14.14
CA GLU A 190 -5.12 -9.65 -12.79
C GLU A 190 -5.80 -8.34 -12.35
N LEU A 191 -5.22 -7.19 -12.67
CA LEU A 191 -5.83 -5.87 -12.41
C LEU A 191 -7.14 -5.68 -13.19
N PHE A 192 -7.18 -6.05 -14.48
CA PHE A 192 -8.43 -6.03 -15.27
C PHE A 192 -9.49 -6.96 -14.69
N THR A 193 -9.10 -8.17 -14.28
CA THR A 193 -10.01 -9.09 -13.59
C THR A 193 -10.55 -8.49 -12.29
N ALA A 194 -9.69 -7.84 -11.48
CA ALA A 194 -10.08 -7.23 -10.22
C ALA A 194 -11.14 -6.12 -10.42
N VAL A 195 -10.93 -5.21 -11.38
CA VAL A 195 -11.92 -4.15 -11.67
C VAL A 195 -13.17 -4.68 -12.38
N ALA A 196 -13.07 -5.76 -13.17
CA ALA A 196 -14.24 -6.41 -13.74
C ALA A 196 -15.12 -7.03 -12.64
N THR A 197 -14.51 -7.62 -11.61
CA THR A 197 -15.22 -8.15 -10.44
C THR A 197 -15.83 -7.03 -9.60
N ASN A 198 -15.16 -5.87 -9.50
CA ASN A 198 -15.69 -4.72 -8.78
C ASN A 198 -15.32 -3.38 -9.46
N PRO A 199 -16.19 -2.86 -10.35
CA PRO A 199 -15.94 -1.63 -11.11
C PRO A 199 -15.84 -0.36 -10.25
N PHE A 200 -16.23 -0.41 -8.97
CA PHE A 200 -16.03 0.72 -8.05
C PHE A 200 -14.55 0.98 -7.72
N LEU A 201 -13.70 -0.04 -7.85
CA LEU A 201 -12.30 0.01 -7.41
C LEU A 201 -11.36 0.52 -8.51
N VAL A 202 -10.25 1.10 -8.05
CA VAL A 202 -9.03 1.25 -8.83
C VAL A 202 -8.06 0.18 -8.36
N ALA A 203 -7.71 -0.74 -9.25
CA ALA A 203 -6.73 -1.78 -8.97
C ALA A 203 -5.32 -1.24 -9.24
N VAL A 204 -4.39 -1.40 -8.31
CA VAL A 204 -3.05 -0.79 -8.39
C VAL A 204 -1.97 -1.81 -8.07
N ALA A 205 -0.98 -1.95 -8.95
CA ALA A 205 0.20 -2.77 -8.73
C ALA A 205 1.48 -1.89 -8.79
N PRO A 206 2.14 -1.63 -7.65
CA PRO A 206 3.47 -1.02 -7.67
C PRO A 206 4.51 -2.04 -8.15
N ALA A 207 5.41 -1.62 -9.03
CA ALA A 207 6.61 -2.38 -9.35
C ALA A 207 7.54 -2.47 -8.12
N ALA A 208 8.53 -3.37 -8.17
CA ALA A 208 9.59 -3.39 -7.15
C ALA A 208 10.26 -2.02 -7.02
N ASP A 209 10.86 -1.74 -5.88
CA ASP A 209 11.49 -0.44 -5.57
C ASP A 209 10.56 0.78 -5.75
N THR A 210 9.25 0.57 -5.61
CA THR A 210 8.23 1.63 -5.74
C THR A 210 7.40 1.69 -4.47
N GLY A 211 7.08 2.90 -4.04
CA GLY A 211 6.12 3.16 -3.00
C GLY A 211 4.93 3.97 -3.51
N LEU A 212 3.82 3.85 -2.80
CA LEU A 212 2.60 4.60 -3.04
C LEU A 212 2.21 5.28 -1.73
N VAL A 213 1.77 6.52 -1.78
CA VAL A 213 1.18 7.19 -0.62
C VAL A 213 -0.18 7.76 -1.02
N VAL A 214 -1.18 7.53 -0.19
CA VAL A 214 -2.50 8.13 -0.34
C VAL A 214 -2.73 9.16 0.77
N TYR A 215 -2.99 10.39 0.35
CA TYR A 215 -3.22 11.53 1.23
C TYR A 215 -4.70 11.69 1.60
N ALA A 216 -4.97 12.62 2.54
CA ALA A 216 -6.31 12.85 3.09
C ALA A 216 -7.33 13.34 2.04
N ASP A 217 -6.86 13.96 0.96
CA ASP A 217 -7.63 14.47 -0.17
C ASP A 217 -7.88 13.41 -1.26
N THR A 218 -7.54 12.14 -0.98
CA THR A 218 -7.64 11.00 -1.91
C THR A 218 -6.68 11.06 -3.09
N THR A 219 -5.62 11.86 -2.99
CA THR A 219 -4.55 11.85 -3.97
C THR A 219 -3.58 10.72 -3.66
N LEU A 220 -3.37 9.83 -4.65
CA LEU A 220 -2.31 8.83 -4.65
C LEU A 220 -1.09 9.43 -5.34
N GLU A 221 0.07 9.39 -4.68
CA GLU A 221 1.37 9.73 -5.27
C GLU A 221 2.24 8.49 -5.38
N VAL A 222 2.95 8.37 -6.50
CA VAL A 222 3.97 7.34 -6.71
C VAL A 222 5.32 7.91 -6.31
N PHE A 223 6.11 7.14 -5.56
CA PHE A 223 7.49 7.49 -5.21
C PHE A 223 8.42 6.27 -5.32
N GLY A 224 9.73 6.49 -5.16
CA GLY A 224 10.74 5.45 -5.33
C GLY A 224 11.40 5.51 -6.70
N VAL A 225 11.62 4.36 -7.34
CA VAL A 225 12.48 4.25 -8.53
C VAL A 225 11.69 3.91 -9.79
N ASN A 226 10.74 2.98 -9.71
CA ASN A 226 10.13 2.39 -10.90
C ASN A 226 8.78 3.02 -11.25
N HIS A 227 7.68 2.25 -11.21
CA HIS A 227 6.38 2.71 -11.67
C HIS A 227 5.26 1.94 -10.95
N ALA A 228 4.05 2.45 -11.06
CA ALA A 228 2.85 1.75 -10.66
C ALA A 228 1.87 1.66 -11.83
N LEU A 229 1.28 0.48 -12.00
CA LEU A 229 0.17 0.25 -12.91
C LEU A 229 -1.14 0.47 -12.15
N LEU A 230 -2.06 1.22 -12.75
CA LEU A 230 -3.38 1.49 -12.20
C LEU A 230 -4.41 1.14 -13.27
N VAL A 231 -5.40 0.33 -12.92
CA VAL A 231 -6.57 0.07 -13.75
C VAL A 231 -7.79 0.66 -13.06
N ASP A 232 -8.50 1.55 -13.75
CA ASP A 232 -9.71 2.19 -13.27
C ASP A 232 -10.95 1.48 -13.82
N GLY A 233 -11.76 0.93 -12.90
CA GLY A 233 -13.01 0.26 -13.22
C GLY A 233 -14.20 1.20 -13.46
N ALA A 234 -14.09 2.49 -13.12
CA ALA A 234 -15.26 3.38 -13.06
C ALA A 234 -15.96 3.60 -14.41
N THR A 235 -15.22 3.45 -15.50
CA THR A 235 -15.70 3.60 -16.88
C THR A 235 -16.01 2.27 -17.56
N VAL A 236 -15.96 1.15 -16.83
CA VAL A 236 -16.30 -0.17 -17.39
C VAL A 236 -17.78 -0.21 -17.77
N THR A 237 -18.05 -0.47 -19.04
CA THR A 237 -19.39 -0.50 -19.64
C THR A 237 -19.92 -1.92 -19.82
N ALA A 238 -19.03 -2.87 -20.10
CA ALA A 238 -19.39 -4.27 -20.32
C ALA A 238 -18.26 -5.21 -19.87
N THR A 239 -18.66 -6.37 -19.34
CA THR A 239 -17.75 -7.48 -19.10
C THR A 239 -18.45 -8.82 -19.25
N ASN A 240 -17.72 -9.84 -19.70
CA ASN A 240 -18.22 -11.20 -19.77
C ASN A 240 -17.94 -12.04 -18.50
N LEU A 241 -17.51 -11.39 -17.40
CA LEU A 241 -17.07 -12.07 -16.18
C LEU A 241 -18.07 -13.12 -15.68
N TYR A 242 -19.36 -12.79 -15.65
CA TYR A 242 -20.42 -13.70 -15.18
C TYR A 242 -21.23 -14.35 -16.30
N THR A 243 -21.21 -13.79 -17.52
CA THR A 243 -22.00 -14.32 -18.65
C THR A 243 -21.30 -15.45 -19.39
N ALA A 244 -19.95 -15.47 -19.38
CA ALA A 244 -19.14 -16.50 -20.01
C ALA A 244 -17.92 -16.81 -19.12
N PRO A 245 -18.10 -17.55 -18.00
CA PRO A 245 -17.05 -17.78 -17.01
C PRO A 245 -15.83 -18.55 -17.53
N ASP A 246 -16.02 -19.40 -18.54
CA ASP A 246 -14.98 -20.26 -19.11
C ASP A 246 -14.27 -19.64 -20.33
N ALA A 247 -14.74 -18.48 -20.80
CA ALA A 247 -14.16 -17.75 -21.92
C ALA A 247 -13.09 -16.73 -21.48
N PRO A 248 -12.14 -16.37 -22.36
CA PRO A 248 -11.22 -15.27 -22.11
C PRO A 248 -11.95 -14.00 -21.66
N LEU A 249 -11.34 -13.26 -20.73
CA LEU A 249 -11.97 -12.07 -20.14
C LEU A 249 -12.15 -10.97 -21.20
N VAL A 250 -13.35 -10.39 -21.23
CA VAL A 250 -13.64 -9.15 -21.94
C VAL A 250 -13.95 -8.08 -20.90
N VAL A 251 -13.27 -6.94 -21.01
CA VAL A 251 -13.54 -5.72 -20.24
C VAL A 251 -13.56 -4.56 -21.23
N ASP A 252 -14.71 -3.92 -21.37
CA ASP A 252 -14.87 -2.73 -22.21
C ASP A 252 -14.89 -1.48 -21.31
N GLY A 253 -14.19 -0.42 -21.74
CA GLY A 253 -14.21 0.89 -21.09
C GLY A 253 -13.27 1.11 -19.91
N ALA A 254 -12.48 0.12 -19.46
CA ALA A 254 -11.48 0.33 -18.39
C ALA A 254 -10.31 1.21 -18.85
N ALA A 255 -9.81 2.07 -17.96
CA ALA A 255 -8.65 2.92 -18.23
C ALA A 255 -7.39 2.36 -17.53
N LEU A 256 -6.27 2.28 -18.26
CA LEU A 256 -4.97 1.85 -17.76
C LEU A 256 -4.02 3.05 -17.67
N TYR A 257 -3.39 3.21 -16.51
CA TYR A 257 -2.38 4.23 -16.28
C TYR A 257 -1.08 3.57 -15.81
N ARG A 258 0.06 4.12 -16.27
CA ARG A 258 1.40 3.78 -15.80
C ARG A 258 2.05 5.04 -15.26
N LEU A 259 2.18 5.14 -13.94
CA LEU A 259 2.66 6.33 -13.26
C LEU A 259 4.07 6.11 -12.71
N THR A 260 4.97 7.05 -12.96
CA THR A 260 6.34 7.07 -12.43
C THR A 260 6.44 7.97 -11.19
N PRO A 261 7.54 7.89 -10.41
CA PRO A 261 7.76 8.75 -9.25
C PRO A 261 7.42 10.23 -9.50
N GLY A 262 6.73 10.84 -8.53
CA GLY A 262 6.26 12.21 -8.56
C GLY A 262 4.92 12.44 -9.27
N TYR A 263 4.43 11.49 -10.07
CA TYR A 263 3.07 11.59 -10.61
C TYR A 263 2.02 11.30 -9.54
N THR A 264 0.90 12.00 -9.64
CA THR A 264 -0.25 11.82 -8.75
C THR A 264 -1.50 11.41 -9.52
N PHE A 265 -2.39 10.68 -8.85
CA PHE A 265 -3.72 10.31 -9.33
C PHE A 265 -4.74 10.54 -8.22
N ASN A 266 -5.76 11.36 -8.49
CA ASN A 266 -6.80 11.64 -7.49
C ASN A 266 -8.02 10.74 -7.70
N PHE A 267 -8.40 9.95 -6.68
CA PHE A 267 -9.48 8.95 -6.80
C PHE A 267 -10.88 9.55 -7.01
N ASP A 268 -11.10 10.82 -6.65
CA ASP A 268 -12.38 11.51 -6.79
C ASP A 268 -12.51 12.18 -8.17
N THR A 269 -11.49 12.92 -8.60
CA THR A 269 -11.50 13.66 -9.88
C THR A 269 -11.04 12.83 -11.08
N ARG A 270 -10.33 11.72 -10.84
CA ARG A 270 -9.70 10.87 -11.86
C ARG A 270 -8.64 11.59 -12.69
N LEU A 271 -8.10 12.70 -12.19
CA LEU A 271 -7.05 13.46 -12.85
C LEU A 271 -5.67 12.94 -12.45
N ILE A 272 -4.78 12.91 -13.44
CA ILE A 272 -3.35 12.68 -13.26
C ILE A 272 -2.65 14.02 -13.36
N LEU A 273 -1.79 14.31 -12.38
CA LEU A 273 -0.92 15.49 -12.43
C LEU A 273 0.54 15.04 -12.44
N PRO A 274 1.40 15.71 -13.24
CA PRO A 274 2.84 15.48 -13.21
C PRO A 274 3.43 15.95 -11.87
N PRO A 275 4.68 15.55 -11.55
CA PRO A 275 5.40 16.15 -10.44
C PRO A 275 5.40 17.67 -10.55
N THR A 276 5.23 18.35 -9.41
CA THR A 276 5.35 19.81 -9.38
C THR A 276 6.80 20.17 -9.69
N GLU A 277 7.05 20.90 -10.77
CA GLU A 277 8.37 21.46 -11.04
C GLU A 277 8.73 22.39 -9.88
N SER A 278 9.83 22.05 -9.19
CA SER A 278 10.42 22.93 -8.20
C SER A 278 11.22 23.99 -8.96
N ASP A 279 10.90 25.27 -8.74
CA ASP A 279 11.72 26.40 -9.19
C ASP A 279 13.13 26.40 -8.55
N ILE A 280 13.33 25.60 -7.49
CA ILE A 280 14.63 25.35 -6.90
C ILE A 280 15.32 24.27 -7.73
N PRO A 281 16.46 24.57 -8.40
CA PRO A 281 17.18 23.59 -9.17
C PRO A 281 17.60 22.41 -8.28
N PRO A 282 17.52 21.16 -8.77
CA PRO A 282 17.98 20.00 -8.02
C PRO A 282 19.44 20.23 -7.64
N ALA A 283 19.76 20.06 -6.35
CA ALA A 283 21.10 20.32 -5.82
C ALA A 283 22.16 19.56 -6.63
N GLY A 284 22.91 20.26 -7.49
CA GLY A 284 24.01 19.69 -8.27
C GLY A 284 24.21 20.25 -9.67
N GLU A 285 23.24 20.92 -10.29
CA GLU A 285 23.45 21.56 -11.60
C GLU A 285 23.70 23.07 -11.45
N LEU A 286 24.99 23.45 -11.42
CA LEU A 286 25.35 24.82 -11.74
C LEU A 286 24.98 25.10 -13.21
N PRO A 287 24.43 26.27 -13.54
CA PRO A 287 24.11 26.61 -14.93
C PRO A 287 25.38 26.53 -15.80
N SER A 288 25.28 25.79 -16.90
CA SER A 288 26.35 25.53 -17.87
C SER A 288 26.81 26.77 -18.67
N SER A 289 26.46 27.98 -18.22
CA SER A 289 26.78 29.26 -18.88
C SER A 289 27.86 30.07 -18.16
N ALA A 290 28.66 29.44 -17.30
CA ALA A 290 29.81 30.07 -16.66
C ALA A 290 31.14 29.43 -17.08
N PHE A 291 31.42 29.31 -18.39
CA PHE A 291 32.77 29.25 -18.98
C PHE A 291 32.76 29.78 -20.41
#